data_AF-A0A2M7ZQK2-F1
#
_entry.id   AF-A0A2M7ZQK2-F1
#
_cell.length_a   1.000
_cell.length_b   1.000
_cell.length_c   1.000
_cell.angle_alpha   90.00
_cell.angle_beta   90.00
_cell.angle_gamma   90.00
#
_symmetry.space_group_name_H-M   'P 1'
#
loop_
_entity.id
_entity.type
_entity.pdbx_description
1 polymer ?
#
loop_
_entity_poly.entity_id
_entity_poly.type
_entity_poly.pdbx_seq_one_letter_code
_entity_poly.pdbx_strand_id
1 'polypeptide(L)' 'MKRYEKHIFICENKRPDDHPRGCCAQKGSSEIKESLKQKIKALGLNTSVRANTAGCLDACEFGVTVVVYPEQIWY' A
#
# COMPACT_ATOMS: atom_id res chain seq x y z
N MET A 1 -11.74 -5.63 -18.34
CA MET A 1 -12.34 -6.72 -17.54
C MET A 1 -12.01 -6.49 -16.08
N LYS A 2 -13.00 -6.44 -15.19
CA LYS A 2 -12.78 -6.26 -13.74
C LYS A 2 -12.27 -7.58 -13.16
N ARG A 3 -11.03 -7.60 -12.65
CA ARG A 3 -10.38 -8.82 -12.12
C ARG A 3 -10.46 -8.93 -10.59
N TYR A 4 -10.52 -7.81 -9.89
CA TYR A 4 -10.65 -7.74 -8.44
C TYR A 4 -11.75 -6.75 -8.08
N GLU A 5 -12.44 -7.02 -6.97
CA GLU A 5 -13.40 -6.12 -6.35
C GLU A 5 -12.72 -4.91 -5.71
N LYS A 6 -11.56 -5.14 -5.08
CA LYS A 6 -10.76 -4.08 -4.44
C LYS A 6 -9.29 -4.17 -4.82
N HIS A 7 -8.70 -3.00 -5.03
CA HIS A 7 -7.26 -2.83 -5.12
C HIS A 7 -6.79 -2.00 -3.94
N ILE A 8 -5.90 -2.57 -3.15
CA ILE A 8 -5.19 -1.87 -2.08
C ILE A 8 -3.81 -1.54 -2.62
N PHE A 9 -3.47 -0.27 -2.77
CA PHE A 9 -2.15 0.18 -3.19
C PHE A 9 -1.38 0.67 -1.98
N ILE A 10 -0.25 0.03 -1.71
CA ILE A 10 0.63 0.36 -0.59
C ILE A 10 1.87 1.05 -1.16
N CYS A 11 2.12 2.29 -0.75
CA CYS A 11 3.34 3.00 -1.13
C CYS A 11 4.56 2.32 -0.51
N GLU A 12 5.45 1.78 -1.34
CA GLU A 12 6.75 1.23 -0.90
C GLU A 12 7.92 2.04 -1.45
N ASN A 13 7.67 3.30 -1.81
CA ASN A 13 8.71 4.17 -2.34
C ASN A 13 9.84 4.34 -1.32
N LYS A 14 11.08 4.19 -1.80
CA LYS A 14 12.31 4.44 -1.04
C LYS A 14 13.03 5.66 -1.61
N ARG A 15 13.53 6.52 -0.73
CA ARG A 15 14.36 7.69 -1.05
C ARG A 15 15.67 7.63 -0.24
N PRO A 16 16.67 8.46 -0.58
CA PRO A 16 17.82 8.70 0.29
C PRO A 16 17.40 9.11 1.72
N ASP A 17 18.23 8.80 2.70
CA ASP A 17 17.95 9.03 4.13
C ASP A 17 17.85 10.51 4.51
N ASP A 18 18.50 11.39 3.74
CA ASP A 18 18.51 12.84 3.92
C ASP A 18 17.38 13.57 3.18
N HIS A 19 16.51 12.84 2.47
CA HIS A 19 15.44 13.47 1.72
C HIS A 19 14.42 14.13 2.67
N PRO A 20 14.12 15.45 2.53
CA PRO A 20 13.39 16.21 3.55
C PRO A 20 11.95 15.72 3.79
N ARG A 21 11.31 15.12 2.77
CA ARG A 21 9.97 14.51 2.89
C ARG A 21 9.96 13.08 3.44
N GLY A 22 11.14 12.48 3.67
CA GLY A 22 11.28 11.04 3.94
C GLY A 22 10.66 10.16 2.85
N CYS A 23 10.34 8.91 3.20
CA CYS A 23 9.62 7.98 2.32
C CYS A 23 8.89 6.88 3.10
N CYS A 24 7.97 6.17 2.44
CA CYS A 24 7.18 5.12 3.09
C CYS A 24 8.01 3.87 3.43
N ALA A 25 9.04 3.55 2.64
CA ALA A 25 9.93 2.42 2.90
C ALA A 25 10.65 2.54 4.26
N GLN A 26 11.06 3.75 4.66
CA GLN A 26 11.68 4.00 5.97
C GLN A 26 10.67 3.96 7.13
N LYS A 27 9.37 3.97 6.83
CA LYS A 27 8.28 3.95 7.81
C LYS A 27 7.63 2.57 7.97
N GLY A 28 8.26 1.52 7.44
CA GLY A 28 7.79 0.13 7.58
C GLY A 28 6.72 -0.29 6.57
N SER A 29 6.72 0.29 5.36
CA SER A 29 5.71 -0.05 4.34
C SER A 29 5.76 -1.50 3.86
N SER A 30 6.95 -2.11 3.88
CA SER A 30 7.16 -3.50 3.43
C SER A 30 6.44 -4.48 4.35
N GLU A 31 6.56 -4.26 5.66
CA GLU A 31 5.92 -5.03 6.72
C GLU A 31 4.40 -4.90 6.65
N ILE A 32 3.89 -3.68 6.40
CA ILE A 32 2.46 -3.44 6.20
C ILE A 32 1.94 -4.21 4.98
N LYS A 33 2.65 -4.16 3.84
CA LYS A 33 2.25 -4.90 2.65
C LYS A 33 2.22 -6.40 2.90
N GLU A 34 3.24 -6.95 3.56
CA GLU A 34 3.31 -8.38 3.86
C GLU A 34 2.16 -8.81 4.77
N SER A 35 1.92 -8.06 5.86
CA SER A 35 0.79 -8.30 6.77
C SER A 35 -0.55 -8.26 6.05
N LEU A 36 -0.78 -7.28 5.15
CA LEU A 36 -1.98 -7.20 4.33
C LEU A 36 -2.14 -8.42 3.42
N LYS A 37 -1.08 -8.87 2.75
CA LYS A 37 -1.13 -10.09 1.92
C LYS A 37 -1.49 -11.33 2.74
N GLN A 38 -0.87 -11.49 3.91
CA GLN A 38 -1.16 -12.61 4.81
C GLN A 38 -2.62 -12.59 5.28
N LYS A 39 -3.13 -11.42 5.67
CA LYS A 39 -4.54 -11.25 6.09
C LYS A 39 -5.53 -11.52 4.95
N ILE A 40 -5.30 -10.99 3.74
CA ILE A 40 -6.13 -11.27 2.56
C ILE A 40 -6.20 -12.77 2.31
N LYS A 41 -5.07 -13.47 2.44
CA LYS A 41 -5.00 -14.92 2.29
C LYS A 41 -5.76 -15.67 3.37
N ALA A 42 -5.55 -15.30 4.64
CA ALA A 42 -6.23 -15.91 5.78
C ALA A 42 -7.76 -15.75 5.71
N LEU A 43 -8.24 -14.64 5.15
CA LEU A 43 -9.67 -14.37 4.96
C LEU A 43 -10.25 -14.99 3.67
N GLY A 44 -9.45 -15.69 2.86
CA GLY A 44 -9.92 -16.28 1.60
C GLY A 44 -10.25 -15.26 0.50
N LEU A 45 -9.79 -14.01 0.63
CA LEU A 45 -10.14 -12.90 -0.27
C LEU A 45 -9.21 -12.76 -1.50
N ASN A 46 -8.32 -13.73 -1.73
CA ASN A 46 -7.26 -13.67 -2.75
C ASN A 46 -7.76 -13.47 -4.19
N THR A 47 -8.99 -13.87 -4.46
CA THR A 47 -9.64 -13.77 -5.78
C THR A 47 -10.37 -12.45 -5.99
N SER A 48 -10.72 -11.74 -4.91
CA SER A 48 -11.52 -10.51 -4.96
C SER A 48 -10.75 -9.27 -4.48
N VAL A 49 -9.71 -9.42 -3.68
CA VAL A 49 -8.91 -8.30 -3.14
C VAL A 49 -7.44 -8.51 -3.49
N ARG A 50 -6.81 -7.45 -4.00
CA ARG A 50 -5.38 -7.45 -4.33
C ARG A 50 -4.63 -6.35 -3.59
N ALA A 51 -3.64 -6.75 -2.80
CA ALA A 51 -2.60 -5.84 -2.31
C ALA A 51 -1.52 -5.64 -3.39
N ASN A 52 -1.31 -4.40 -3.81
CA ASN A 52 -0.38 -3.98 -4.84
C ASN A 52 0.71 -3.10 -4.23
N THR A 53 1.93 -3.24 -4.74
CA THR A 53 2.99 -2.25 -4.52
C THR A 53 2.71 -1.02 -5.37
N ALA A 54 2.90 0.16 -4.80
CA ALA A 54 2.86 1.43 -5.50
C ALA A 54 4.15 2.23 -5.29
N GLY A 55 4.46 3.10 -6.25
CA GLY A 55 5.43 4.17 -6.07
C GLY A 55 4.90 5.25 -5.12
N CYS A 56 5.56 6.41 -5.11
CA CYS A 56 5.15 7.54 -4.28
C CYS A 56 3.71 7.96 -4.60
N LEU A 57 2.84 7.98 -3.57
CA LEU A 57 1.44 8.45 -3.66
C LEU A 57 1.28 9.93 -3.24
N ASP A 58 2.40 10.65 -3.17
CA ASP A 58 2.52 12.08 -2.84
C ASP A 58 2.03 12.53 -1.44
N ALA A 59 1.65 11.60 -0.58
CA ALA A 59 1.28 11.86 0.83
C ALA A 59 2.36 11.42 1.83
N CYS A 60 3.63 11.74 1.54
CA CYS A 60 4.79 11.21 2.28
C CYS A 60 4.78 11.55 3.77
N GLU A 61 4.31 12.75 4.11
CA GLU A 61 4.21 13.31 5.46
C GLU A 61 3.28 12.45 6.33
N PHE A 62 2.21 11.92 5.74
CA PHE A 62 1.22 11.05 6.38
C PHE A 62 1.53 9.57 6.24
N GLY A 63 2.57 9.20 5.49
CA GLY A 63 2.87 7.81 5.21
C GLY A 63 3.15 6.98 6.47
N VAL A 64 3.01 5.65 6.43
CA VAL A 64 2.86 4.80 5.24
C VAL A 64 1.50 4.98 4.54
N THR A 65 1.54 5.44 3.29
CA THR A 65 0.31 5.75 2.55
C THR A 65 -0.27 4.50 1.90
N VAL A 66 -1.56 4.28 2.10
CA VAL A 66 -2.34 3.22 1.46
C VAL A 66 -3.59 3.82 0.84
N VAL A 67 -3.92 3.45 -0.39
CA VAL A 67 -5.19 3.83 -1.03
C VAL A 67 -5.97 2.61 -1.50
N VAL A 68 -7.27 2.60 -1.20
CA VAL A 68 -8.19 1.52 -1.61
C VAL A 68 -9.08 2.02 -2.74
N TYR A 69 -8.97 1.39 -3.90
CA TYR A 69 -9.86 1.60 -5.04
C TYR A 69 -10.93 0.49 -5.13
N PRO A 70 -12.13 0.80 -5.64
CA PRO A 70 -12.51 2.06 -6.32
C PRO A 70 -12.91 3.23 -5.41
N GLU A 71 -13.05 3.04 -4.10
CA GLU A 71 -13.63 4.06 -3.20
C GLU A 71 -12.72 5.26 -2.92
N GLN A 72 -11.45 5.18 -3.32
CA GLN A 72 -10.45 6.21 -3.05
C GLN A 72 -10.32 6.53 -1.55
N ILE A 73 -10.38 5.50 -0.70
CA ILE A 73 -10.16 5.68 0.73
C ILE A 73 -8.67 5.66 1.00
N TRP A 74 -8.16 6.70 1.66
CA TRP A 74 -6.75 6.88 2.00
C TRP A 74 -6.50 6.61 3.48
N TYR A 75 -5.41 5.90 3.75
CA TYR A 75 -4.86 5.63 5.07
C TYR A 75 -3.38 6.02 5.10
#